data_AF-A0A7J3X9T2-F1
#
_entry.id   AF-A0A7J3X9T2-F1
#
_cell.length_a   1.000
_cell.length_b   1.000
_cell.length_c   1.000
_cell.angle_alpha   90.00
_cell.angle_beta   90.00
_cell.angle_gamma   90.00
#
_symmetry.space_group_name_H-M   'P 1'
#
loop_
_entity.id
_entity.type
_entity.pdbx_description
1 polymer ?
#
loop_
_entity_poly.entity_id
_entity_poly.type
_entity_poly.pdbx_seq_one_letter_code
_entity_poly.pdbx_strand_id
1 'polypeptide(L)' 'MELLKAENMSIEVYGKVIVREVDLVVSKGEVLYVVDPNGSGKTTLLRGLAGYPGYREALRG' A
#
# COMPACT_ATOMS: atom_id res chain seq x y z
N MET A 1 -7.59 -5.53 -18.55
CA MET A 1 -6.58 -4.44 -18.59
C MET A 1 -6.26 -4.09 -17.15
N GLU A 2 -5.00 -4.27 -16.76
CA GLU A 2 -4.50 -3.87 -15.45
C GLU A 2 -4.58 -2.35 -15.31
N LEU A 3 -5.09 -1.86 -14.19
CA LEU A 3 -5.20 -0.43 -13.89
C LEU A 3 -4.16 -0.01 -12.85
N LEU A 4 -3.95 -0.85 -11.83
CA LEU A 4 -3.02 -0.60 -10.75
C LEU A 4 -2.32 -1.90 -10.38
N LYS A 5 -1.01 -1.80 -10.15
CA LYS A 5 -0.18 -2.91 -9.70
C LYS A 5 0.85 -2.42 -8.71
N ALA A 6 1.06 -3.20 -7.65
CA ALA A 6 2.13 -3.04 -6.69
C ALA A 6 2.86 -4.38 -6.56
N GLU A 7 4.19 -4.34 -6.60
CA GLU A 7 5.05 -5.53 -6.45
C GLU A 7 6.02 -5.31 -5.31
N ASN A 8 5.98 -6.20 -4.32
CA ASN A 8 6.80 -6.17 -3.12
C ASN A 8 6.83 -4.76 -2.48
N MET A 9 5.65 -4.13 -2.39
CA MET A 9 5.53 -2.76 -1.93
C MET A 9 5.56 -2.72 -0.39
N SER A 10 6.50 -1.94 0.14
CA SER A 10 6.59 -1.63 1.57
C SER A 10 6.44 -0.14 1.78
N ILE A 11 5.66 0.27 2.79
CA ILE A 11 5.41 1.69 3.08
C ILE A 11 5.90 2.04 4.47
N GLU A 12 6.73 3.08 4.51
CA GLU A 12 7.25 3.73 5.69
C GLU A 12 6.48 5.01 6.01
N VAL A 13 6.13 5.18 7.28
CA VAL A 13 5.55 6.40 7.83
C VAL A 13 6.26 6.71 9.14
N TYR A 14 6.74 7.94 9.31
CA TYR A 14 7.48 8.39 10.51
C TYR A 14 8.66 7.48 10.91
N GLY A 15 9.47 7.03 9.94
CA GLY A 15 10.64 6.19 10.23
C GLY A 15 10.30 4.72 10.52
N LYS A 16 9.03 4.30 10.36
CA LYS A 16 8.58 2.94 10.65
C LYS A 16 7.91 2.33 9.43
N VAL A 17 8.36 1.13 9.06
CA VAL A 17 7.71 0.32 8.02
C VAL A 17 6.45 -0.30 8.61
N ILE A 18 5.30 0.14 8.11
CA ILE A 18 3.96 -0.28 8.58
C ILE A 18 3.36 -1.33 7.62
N VAL A 19 3.53 -1.13 6.32
CA VAL A 19 3.11 -2.09 5.28
C VAL A 19 4.36 -2.75 4.74
N ARG A 20 4.34 -4.08 4.60
CA ARG A 20 5.50 -4.88 4.19
C ARG A 20 5.11 -5.79 3.04
N GLU A 21 5.93 -5.76 2.00
CA GLU A 21 5.97 -6.77 0.93
C GLU A 21 4.59 -7.09 0.33
N VAL A 22 3.80 -6.06 0.05
CA VAL A 22 2.46 -6.25 -0.54
C VAL A 22 2.57 -6.37 -2.05
N ASP A 23 2.09 -7.49 -2.56
CA ASP A 23 1.77 -7.70 -3.97
C ASP A 23 0.27 -7.52 -4.19
N LEU A 24 -0.12 -6.66 -5.13
CA LEU A 24 -1.54 -6.48 -5.48
C LEU A 24 -1.71 -6.05 -6.94
N VAL A 25 -2.80 -6.50 -7.54
CA VAL A 25 -3.22 -6.12 -8.89
C VAL A 25 -4.71 -5.76 -8.84
N VAL A 26 -5.07 -4.63 -9.42
CA VAL A 26 -6.46 -4.20 -9.59
C VAL A 26 -6.69 -3.92 -11.08
N SER A 27 -7.65 -4.63 -11.65
CA SER A 27 -8.07 -4.46 -13.04
C SER A 27 -9.09 -3.34 -13.17
N LYS A 28 -9.18 -2.76 -14.38
CA LYS A 28 -10.20 -1.76 -14.69
C LYS A 28 -11.61 -2.34 -14.48
N GLY A 29 -12.41 -1.68 -13.63
CA GLY A 29 -13.78 -2.08 -13.30
C GLY A 29 -13.89 -2.95 -12.04
N GLU A 30 -12.77 -3.35 -11.43
CA GLU A 30 -12.77 -4.05 -10.15
C GLU A 30 -12.87 -3.08 -8.97
N VAL A 31 -13.47 -3.55 -7.89
CA VAL A 31 -13.53 -2.86 -6.60
C VAL A 31 -12.68 -3.64 -5.60
N LEU A 32 -11.58 -3.04 -5.16
CA LEU A 32 -10.74 -3.60 -4.10
C LEU A 32 -11.28 -3.19 -2.73
N TYR A 33 -11.56 -4.16 -1.87
CA TYR A 33 -11.94 -3.94 -0.48
C TYR A 33 -10.86 -4.49 0.45
N VAL A 34 -10.34 -3.65 1.35
CA VAL A 34 -9.27 -4.03 2.30
C VAL A 34 -9.89 -4.19 3.69
N VAL A 35 -9.94 -5.42 4.20
CA VAL A 35 -10.62 -5.77 5.47
C VAL A 35 -9.63 -6.32 6.46
N ASP A 36 -9.60 -5.75 7.67
CA ASP A 36 -8.71 -6.17 8.74
C ASP A 36 -9.04 -5.40 10.04
N PRO A 37 -8.68 -5.87 11.26
CA PRO A 37 -8.78 -5.09 12.50
C PRO A 37 -8.14 -3.69 12.45
N ASN A 38 -8.58 -2.78 13.33
CA ASN A 38 -7.99 -1.44 13.42
C ASN A 38 -6.50 -1.50 13.76
N GLY A 39 -5.69 -0.69 13.06
CA GLY A 39 -4.24 -0.58 13.31
C GLY A 39 -3.33 -1.41 12.39
N SER A 40 -3.87 -2.27 11.52
CA SER A 40 -3.06 -3.12 10.62
C SER A 40 -2.43 -2.44 9.41
N GLY A 41 -2.59 -1.12 9.26
CA GLY A 41 -1.94 -0.38 8.18
C GLY A 41 -2.76 -0.19 6.91
N LYS A 42 -4.07 -0.48 6.91
CA LYS A 42 -4.97 -0.22 5.76
C LYS A 42 -4.89 1.21 5.23
N THR A 43 -4.98 2.20 6.12
CA THR A 43 -4.83 3.61 5.75
C THR A 43 -3.44 3.89 5.19
N THR A 44 -2.40 3.24 5.72
CA THR A 44 -1.03 3.36 5.23
C THR A 44 -0.88 2.77 3.83
N LEU A 45 -1.47 1.60 3.57
CA LEU A 45 -1.50 0.96 2.25
C LEU A 45 -2.19 1.86 1.23
N LEU A 46 -3.42 2.29 1.51
CA LEU A 46 -4.21 3.10 0.58
C LEU A 46 -3.59 4.47 0.32
N ARG A 47 -3.04 5.13 1.35
CA ARG A 47 -2.34 6.41 1.18
C ARG A 47 -1.01 6.27 0.46
N GLY A 48 -0.27 5.17 0.71
CA GLY A 48 0.94 4.85 -0.03
C GLY A 48 0.67 4.64 -1.52
N LEU A 49 -0.33 3.83 -1.86
CA LEU A 49 -0.77 3.61 -3.25
C LEU A 49 -1.23 4.90 -3.94
N ALA A 50 -1.85 5.81 -3.19
CA ALA A 50 -2.30 7.11 -3.70
C ALA A 50 -1.18 8.17 -3.78
N GLY A 51 0.04 7.87 -3.34
CA GLY A 51 1.17 8.82 -3.34
C GLY A 51 1.01 9.97 -2.33
N TYR A 52 0.32 9.75 -1.21
CA TYR A 52 0.07 10.81 -0.23
C TYR A 52 1.37 11.26 0.48
N PRO A 53 1.58 12.57 0.70
CA PRO A 53 2.79 13.06 1.37
C PRO A 53 3.02 12.41 2.75
N GLY A 54 4.26 11.98 2.99
CA GLY A 54 4.67 11.31 4.23
C GLY A 54 4.44 9.79 4.27
N TYR A 55 3.85 9.20 3.23
CA TYR A 55 3.69 7.75 3.05
C TYR A 55 4.65 7.31 1.96
N ARG A 56 5.88 6.97 2.34
CA ARG A 56 6.98 6.76 1.41
C ARG A 56 7.18 5.28 1.18
N GLU A 57 7.62 4.91 -0.02
CA GLU A 57 8.18 3.58 -0.22
C GLU A 57 9.36 3.39 0.73
N ALA A 58 9.36 2.29 1.47
CA ALA A 58 10.47 1.94 2.33
C ALA A 58 11.67 1.61 1.45
N LEU A 59 12.78 2.34 1.63
CA LEU A 59 14.00 2.08 0.89
C LEU A 59 14.47 0.66 1.21
N ARG A 60 14.77 -0.12 0.17
CA ARG A 60 15.43 -1.42 0.34
C ARG A 60 16.83 -1.15 0.89
N GLY A 61 17.06 -1.53 2.14
CA GLY A 61 18.41 -1.69 2.69
C GLY A 61 19.09 -2.91 2.10
#